data_AF-A0A7R9L2P1-F1
#
_entry.id   AF-A0A7R9L2P1-F1
#
_cell.length_a   1.000
_cell.length_b   1.000
_cell.length_c   1.000
_cell.angle_alpha   90.00
_cell.angle_beta   90.00
_cell.angle_gamma   90.00
#
_symmetry.space_group_name_H-M   'P 1'
#
loop_
_entity.id
_entity.type
_entity.pdbx_description
1 polymer ?
#
loop_
_entity_poly.entity_id
_entity_poly.type
_entity_poly.pdbx_seq_one_letter_code
_entity_poly.pdbx_strand_id
1 'polypeptide(L)'
;MKLICDEMMATEDITDCMFTVGSLVSCLTCYDLRIDGEVIAFDYTKRLLVLKANSSDGNSNHNDIHCLNLESVKDVTVKKEVKREDVVNTQLPQINTSKVEDRYRRAVDERKRLADAFNAGAGAEGIKLWLQLNKTMSRDVVVSWDGDSIIVDNSVRIAPPYKADNCTALKTRANSPQNSLNYTKKLVEKFWNDQKLAATAPVAKPTAASVVAGGPQPSTPPAAAPVTAASIVAGGNKNSATNSVQPTDKPPFNNTKG
;
A
#
# COMPACT_ATOMS: atom_id res chain seq x y z
N MET A 1 2.04 2.29 35.74
CA MET A 1 2.48 1.57 34.52
C MET A 1 3.88 2.00 34.07
N LYS A 2 4.18 3.31 33.95
CA LYS A 2 5.55 3.80 33.69
C LYS A 2 6.58 3.30 34.72
N LEU A 3 6.20 3.32 35.99
CA LEU A 3 7.04 2.84 37.10
C LEU A 3 7.26 1.32 37.12
N ILE A 4 6.33 0.50 36.62
CA ILE A 4 6.51 -0.95 36.59
C ILE A 4 7.52 -1.34 35.51
N CYS A 5 7.56 -0.60 34.41
CA CYS A 5 8.56 -0.82 33.36
C CYS A 5 9.93 -0.23 33.70
N ASP A 6 9.99 0.93 34.37
CA ASP A 6 11.26 1.61 34.65
C ASP A 6 12.01 0.97 35.83
N GLU A 7 11.31 0.42 36.83
CA GLU A 7 11.94 -0.20 38.02
C GLU A 7 12.44 -1.64 37.75
N MET A 8 11.94 -2.30 36.68
CA MET A 8 12.42 -3.61 36.21
C MET A 8 13.68 -3.56 35.34
N MET A 9 14.20 -2.37 35.01
CA MET A 9 15.35 -2.21 34.12
C MET A 9 16.71 -2.19 34.85
N ALA A 10 16.71 -2.26 36.19
CA ALA A 10 17.91 -2.10 37.02
C ALA A 10 18.48 -3.40 37.59
N THR A 11 17.87 -4.55 37.31
CA THR A 11 18.39 -5.85 37.73
C THR A 11 18.67 -6.70 36.50
N GLU A 12 19.90 -7.18 36.40
CA GLU A 12 20.41 -8.04 35.34
C GLU A 12 19.51 -9.28 35.16
N ASP A 13 18.61 -9.24 34.16
CA ASP A 13 17.98 -10.38 33.46
C ASP A 13 17.02 -9.90 32.34
N ILE A 14 17.49 -8.99 31.46
CA ILE A 14 16.67 -8.43 30.35
C ILE A 14 16.40 -9.45 29.20
N THR A 15 16.82 -10.70 29.34
CA THR A 15 16.85 -11.68 28.23
C THR A 15 15.99 -12.93 28.37
N ASP A 16 15.14 -13.03 29.40
CA ASP A 16 14.10 -14.08 29.49
C ASP A 16 12.75 -13.58 28.95
N CYS A 17 12.70 -13.43 27.62
CA CYS A 17 11.55 -13.57 26.71
C CYS A 17 10.15 -13.19 27.24
N MET A 18 9.81 -11.89 27.26
CA MET A 18 8.50 -11.39 27.69
C MET A 18 7.28 -12.08 27.02
N PHE A 19 7.40 -12.53 25.76
CA PHE A 19 6.38 -13.35 25.10
C PHE A 19 7.01 -14.40 24.19
N THR A 20 6.77 -15.68 24.46
CA THR A 20 7.19 -16.77 23.57
C THR A 20 6.23 -16.91 22.39
N VAL A 21 6.77 -17.01 21.17
CA VAL A 21 5.99 -17.32 19.96
C VAL A 21 5.19 -18.61 20.16
N GLY A 22 3.91 -18.59 19.78
CA GLY A 22 2.94 -19.67 20.01
C GLY A 22 2.15 -19.54 21.33
N SER A 23 2.55 -18.64 22.23
CA SER A 23 1.78 -18.35 23.44
C SER A 23 0.47 -17.66 23.07
N LEU A 24 -0.61 -17.95 23.81
CA LEU A 24 -1.87 -17.23 23.68
C LEU A 24 -1.91 -16.10 24.71
N VAL A 25 -2.17 -14.89 24.23
CA VAL A 25 -2.23 -13.69 25.07
C VAL A 25 -3.52 -12.92 24.82
N SER A 26 -3.85 -12.09 25.79
CA SER A 26 -5.01 -11.20 25.79
C SER A 26 -4.53 -9.79 26.07
N CYS A 27 -4.68 -8.89 25.11
CA CYS A 27 -4.24 -7.50 25.24
C CYS A 27 -5.45 -6.58 25.38
N LEU A 28 -5.45 -5.74 26.41
CA LEU A 28 -6.41 -4.65 26.56
C LEU A 28 -5.73 -3.34 26.14
N THR A 29 -6.18 -2.77 25.04
CA THR A 29 -5.63 -1.50 24.53
C THR A 29 -6.09 -0.31 25.38
N CYS A 30 -5.45 0.85 25.18
CA CYS A 30 -5.88 2.10 25.83
C CYS A 30 -7.27 2.58 25.44
N TYR A 31 -7.82 2.06 24.33
CA TYR A 31 -9.18 2.31 23.85
C TYR A 31 -10.20 1.28 24.36
N ASP A 32 -9.83 0.48 25.36
CA ASP A 32 -10.67 -0.59 25.94
C ASP A 32 -11.09 -1.67 24.93
N LEU A 33 -10.38 -1.75 23.80
CA LEU A 33 -10.47 -2.87 22.87
C LEU A 33 -9.63 -4.04 23.39
N ARG A 34 -10.26 -5.20 23.53
CA ARG A 34 -9.61 -6.45 23.90
C ARG A 34 -9.30 -7.28 22.65
N ILE A 35 -8.04 -7.71 22.53
CA ILE A 35 -7.54 -8.50 21.40
C ILE A 35 -6.91 -9.77 21.96
N ASP A 36 -7.47 -10.91 21.57
CA ASP A 36 -6.98 -12.23 21.93
C ASP A 36 -6.29 -12.86 20.72
N GLY A 37 -5.12 -13.45 20.93
CA GLY A 37 -4.42 -14.10 19.83
C GLY A 37 -3.16 -14.85 20.22
N GLU A 38 -2.64 -15.59 19.25
CA GLU A 38 -1.38 -16.30 19.30
C GLU A 38 -0.23 -15.35 18.96
N VAL A 39 0.79 -15.30 19.81
CA VAL A 39 2.00 -14.51 19.55
C VAL A 39 2.75 -15.10 18.37
N ILE A 40 2.93 -14.34 17.30
CA ILE A 40 3.68 -14.78 16.12
C ILE A 40 5.02 -14.05 15.95
N ALA A 41 5.13 -12.84 16.48
CA ALA A 41 6.39 -12.09 16.51
C ALA A 41 6.37 -11.03 17.62
N PHE A 42 7.57 -10.64 18.06
CA PHE A 42 7.76 -9.53 18.99
C PHE A 42 9.02 -8.75 18.61
N ASP A 43 8.89 -7.44 18.45
CA ASP A 43 10.02 -6.52 18.29
C ASP A 43 10.31 -5.85 19.63
N TYR A 44 11.44 -6.24 20.23
CA TYR A 44 11.90 -5.71 21.51
C TYR A 44 12.23 -4.22 21.47
N THR A 45 12.84 -3.75 20.38
CA THR A 45 13.32 -2.37 20.26
C THR A 45 12.15 -1.40 20.11
N LYS A 46 11.13 -1.81 19.34
CA LYS A 46 9.94 -1.00 19.06
C LYS A 46 8.75 -1.32 19.96
N ARG A 47 8.91 -2.28 20.88
CA ARG A 47 7.85 -2.79 21.77
C ARG A 47 6.59 -3.17 20.99
N LEU A 48 6.77 -3.82 19.84
CA LEU A 48 5.69 -4.21 18.94
C LEU A 48 5.37 -5.69 19.11
N LEU A 49 4.15 -6.01 19.51
CA LEU A 49 3.64 -7.37 19.63
C LEU A 49 2.75 -7.71 18.43
N VAL A 50 3.04 -8.81 17.75
CA VAL A 50 2.26 -9.27 16.60
C VAL A 50 1.47 -10.51 16.99
N LEU A 51 0.14 -10.42 16.90
CA LEU A 51 -0.79 -11.49 17.23
C LEU A 51 -1.53 -12.00 16.01
N LYS A 52 -1.72 -13.31 15.94
CA LYS A 52 -2.65 -13.98 15.04
C LYS A 52 -3.95 -14.28 15.78
N ALA A 53 -5.04 -13.69 15.35
CA ALA A 53 -6.38 -13.91 15.88
C ALA A 53 -7.26 -14.64 14.86
N ASN A 54 -8.36 -15.22 15.33
CA ASN A 54 -9.38 -15.78 14.46
C ASN A 54 -9.97 -14.69 13.55
N SER A 55 -10.36 -15.07 12.33
CA SER A 55 -10.90 -14.11 11.36
C SER A 55 -12.18 -13.42 11.85
N SER A 56 -12.22 -12.09 11.74
CA SER A 56 -13.42 -11.29 11.97
C SER A 56 -14.47 -11.41 10.85
N ASP A 57 -14.10 -11.90 9.67
CA ASP A 57 -15.01 -12.10 8.52
C ASP A 57 -15.80 -13.42 8.56
N GLY A 58 -15.56 -14.27 9.58
CA GLY A 58 -16.21 -15.57 9.73
C GLY A 58 -15.64 -16.69 8.84
N ASN A 59 -14.66 -16.41 7.99
CA ASN A 59 -13.99 -17.41 7.18
C ASN A 59 -12.87 -18.11 7.96
N SER A 60 -13.02 -19.42 8.19
CA SER A 60 -12.06 -20.22 8.95
C SER A 60 -10.69 -20.38 8.28
N ASN A 61 -10.57 -20.08 6.99
CA ASN A 61 -9.29 -20.10 6.27
C ASN A 61 -8.51 -18.80 6.41
N HIS A 62 -9.11 -17.76 6.97
CA HIS A 62 -8.48 -16.47 7.21
C HIS A 62 -8.06 -16.33 8.68
N ASN A 63 -7.10 -15.46 8.93
CA ASN A 63 -6.71 -15.05 10.27
C ASN A 63 -6.44 -13.55 10.25
N ASP A 64 -6.79 -12.89 11.34
CA ASP A 64 -6.51 -11.47 11.52
C ASP A 64 -5.12 -11.30 12.14
N ILE A 65 -4.31 -10.41 11.56
CA ILE A 65 -2.97 -10.11 12.06
C ILE A 65 -3.00 -8.73 12.72
N HIS A 66 -2.79 -8.70 14.04
CA HIS A 66 -2.76 -7.47 14.83
C HIS A 66 -1.33 -7.11 15.21
N CYS A 67 -0.88 -5.93 14.81
CA CYS A 67 0.38 -5.35 15.24
C CYS A 67 0.10 -4.31 16.34
N LEU A 68 0.43 -4.65 17.58
CA LEU A 68 0.14 -3.84 18.76
C LEU A 68 1.41 -3.15 19.27
N ASN A 69 1.41 -1.83 19.31
CA ASN A 69 2.41 -1.09 20.08
C ASN A 69 2.06 -1.25 21.57
N LEU A 70 2.93 -1.90 22.34
CA LEU A 70 2.70 -2.14 23.76
C LEU A 70 2.63 -0.86 24.60
N GLU A 71 3.13 0.27 24.12
CA GLU A 71 2.93 1.57 24.79
C GLU A 71 1.45 2.01 24.78
N SER A 72 0.67 1.49 23.83
CA SER A 72 -0.78 1.74 23.71
C SER A 72 -1.62 0.62 24.32
N VAL A 73 -1.01 -0.27 25.10
CA VAL A 73 -1.67 -1.39 25.76
C VAL A 73 -1.73 -1.11 27.27
N LYS A 74 -2.95 -1.15 27.82
CA LYS A 74 -3.22 -1.00 29.26
C LYS A 74 -2.85 -2.26 30.04
N ASP A 75 -3.16 -3.43 29.49
CA ASP A 75 -2.93 -4.69 30.19
C ASP A 75 -2.65 -5.84 29.22
N VAL A 76 -1.81 -6.77 29.63
CA VAL A 76 -1.54 -8.00 28.88
C VAL A 76 -1.63 -9.19 29.82
N THR A 77 -2.52 -10.12 29.52
CA THR A 77 -2.67 -11.38 30.25
C THR A 77 -2.20 -12.54 29.37
N VAL A 78 -1.25 -13.33 29.85
CA VAL A 78 -0.85 -14.60 29.20
C VAL A 78 -1.88 -15.67 29.56
N LYS A 79 -2.61 -16.18 28.56
CA LYS A 79 -3.64 -17.23 28.73
C LYS A 79 -3.06 -18.63 28.63
N LYS A 80 -2.07 -18.81 27.74
CA LYS A 80 -1.32 -20.05 27.57
C LYS A 80 0.11 -19.68 27.24
N GLU A 81 1.03 -20.14 28.07
CA GLU A 81 2.45 -19.98 27.82
C GLU A 81 2.98 -21.21 27.09
N VAL A 82 3.79 -20.96 26.06
CA VAL A 82 4.58 -21.99 25.38
C VAL A 82 6.02 -21.81 25.84
N LYS A 83 6.65 -22.89 26.29
CA LYS A 83 8.07 -22.84 26.65
C LYS A 83 8.92 -22.83 25.39
N ARG A 84 10.06 -22.16 25.45
CA ARG A 84 10.98 -22.05 24.32
C ARG A 84 11.46 -23.43 23.83
N GLU A 85 11.66 -24.38 24.74
CA GLU A 85 12.01 -25.78 24.41
C GLU A 85 10.92 -26.53 23.63
N ASP A 86 9.66 -26.15 23.82
CA ASP A 86 8.49 -26.78 23.18
C ASP A 86 8.14 -26.15 21.82
N VAL A 87 8.82 -25.05 21.46
CA VAL A 87 8.68 -24.46 20.12
C VAL A 87 9.31 -25.42 19.14
N VAL A 88 8.49 -26.32 18.59
CA VAL A 88 8.86 -27.18 17.47
C VAL A 88 9.53 -26.30 16.43
N ASN A 89 10.72 -26.71 15.98
CA ASN A 89 11.52 -26.05 14.94
C ASN A 89 10.78 -26.13 13.60
N THR A 90 9.69 -25.38 13.53
CA THR A 90 8.88 -25.21 12.33
C THR A 90 9.70 -24.25 11.49
N GLN A 91 10.47 -24.78 10.55
CA GLN A 91 11.25 -23.94 9.65
C GLN A 91 10.32 -22.90 9.02
N LEU A 92 10.66 -21.62 9.18
CA LEU A 92 9.92 -20.54 8.58
C LEU A 92 9.82 -20.78 7.08
N PRO A 93 8.64 -20.57 6.46
CA PRO A 93 8.51 -20.68 5.02
C PRO A 93 9.55 -19.82 4.32
N GLN A 94 10.29 -20.39 3.37
CA GLN A 94 11.26 -19.63 2.61
C GLN A 94 10.54 -18.57 1.78
N ILE A 95 10.84 -17.30 2.05
CA ILE A 95 10.35 -16.19 1.26
C ILE A 95 11.16 -16.08 -0.04
N ASN A 96 10.48 -16.08 -1.18
CA ASN A 96 11.14 -15.84 -2.46
C ASN A 96 11.34 -14.34 -2.62
N THR A 97 12.53 -13.85 -2.28
CA THR A 97 12.89 -12.43 -2.31
C THR A 97 12.76 -11.83 -3.71
N SER A 98 13.06 -12.59 -4.78
CA SER A 98 12.86 -12.14 -6.16
C SER A 98 11.39 -11.83 -6.46
N LYS A 99 10.45 -12.67 -6.01
CA LYS A 99 9.01 -12.41 -6.15
C LYS A 99 8.54 -11.20 -5.35
N VAL A 100 9.17 -10.94 -4.20
CA VAL A 100 8.87 -9.75 -3.38
C VAL A 100 9.36 -8.50 -4.09
N GLU A 101 10.58 -8.51 -4.60
CA GLU A 101 11.18 -7.40 -5.36
C GLU A 101 10.40 -7.11 -6.65
N ASP A 102 9.99 -8.15 -7.39
CA ASP A 102 9.15 -7.99 -8.57
C ASP A 102 7.79 -7.35 -8.23
N ARG A 103 7.19 -7.74 -7.09
CA ARG A 103 5.94 -7.15 -6.62
C ARG A 103 6.14 -5.68 -6.24
N TYR A 104 7.22 -5.37 -5.54
CA TYR A 104 7.58 -4.00 -5.17
C TYR A 104 7.75 -3.12 -6.42
N ARG A 105 8.56 -3.57 -7.38
CA ARG A 105 8.80 -2.84 -8.62
C ARG A 105 7.51 -2.62 -9.42
N ARG A 106 6.67 -3.64 -9.56
CA ARG A 106 5.36 -3.51 -10.21
C ARG A 106 4.46 -2.49 -9.53
N ALA A 107 4.39 -2.50 -8.20
CA ALA A 107 3.58 -1.54 -7.45
C ALA A 107 4.10 -0.10 -7.62
N VAL A 108 5.42 0.09 -7.65
CA VAL A 108 6.03 1.40 -7.92
C VAL A 108 5.73 1.87 -9.35
N ASP A 109 5.93 1.02 -10.34
CA ASP A 109 5.71 1.36 -11.75
C ASP A 109 4.23 1.63 -12.05
N GLU A 110 3.32 0.85 -11.46
CA GLU A 110 1.87 1.08 -11.52
C GLU A 110 1.50 2.45 -10.96
N ARG A 111 2.03 2.79 -9.78
CA ARG A 111 1.75 4.10 -9.16
C ARG A 111 2.32 5.26 -9.97
N LYS A 112 3.49 5.11 -10.59
CA LYS A 112 4.05 6.11 -11.50
C LYS A 112 3.15 6.32 -12.72
N ARG A 113 2.73 5.24 -13.38
CA ARG A 113 1.82 5.32 -14.54
C ARG A 113 0.50 6.00 -14.22
N LEU A 114 -0.07 5.74 -13.04
CA LEU A 114 -1.27 6.43 -12.57
C LEU A 114 -1.03 7.93 -12.36
N ALA A 115 0.12 8.31 -11.80
CA ALA A 115 0.48 9.72 -11.62
C ALA A 115 0.67 10.42 -12.97
N ASP A 116 1.33 9.77 -13.93
CA ASP A 116 1.52 10.31 -15.28
C ASP A 116 0.18 10.51 -16.00
N ALA A 117 -0.73 9.53 -15.91
CA ALA A 117 -2.07 9.64 -16.47
C ALA A 117 -2.89 10.77 -15.83
N PHE A 118 -2.83 10.90 -14.49
CA PHE A 118 -3.47 12.00 -13.77
C PHE A 118 -2.93 13.36 -14.24
N ASN A 119 -1.61 13.49 -14.37
CA ASN A 119 -0.96 14.70 -14.88
C ASN A 119 -1.31 14.99 -16.34
N ALA A 120 -1.57 13.96 -17.15
CA ALA A 120 -2.03 14.08 -18.53
C ALA A 120 -3.52 14.46 -18.66
N GLY A 121 -4.25 14.59 -17.53
CA GLY A 121 -5.66 15.01 -17.51
C GLY A 121 -6.66 13.86 -17.35
N ALA A 122 -6.22 12.65 -16.99
CA ALA A 122 -7.14 11.56 -16.72
C ALA A 122 -8.04 11.88 -15.51
N GLY A 123 -9.36 11.89 -15.75
CA GLY A 123 -10.33 12.16 -14.69
C GLY A 123 -10.45 11.01 -13.69
N ALA A 124 -11.04 11.28 -12.51
CA ALA A 124 -11.26 10.29 -11.46
C ALA A 124 -12.03 9.05 -11.96
N GLU A 125 -13.00 9.24 -12.86
CA GLU A 125 -13.76 8.14 -13.46
C GLU A 125 -12.91 7.26 -14.38
N GLY A 126 -11.96 7.84 -15.11
CA GLY A 126 -11.00 7.09 -15.92
C GLY A 126 -10.09 6.23 -15.05
N ILE A 127 -9.59 6.79 -13.93
CA ILE A 127 -8.76 6.05 -12.99
C ILE A 127 -9.52 4.87 -12.36
N LYS A 128 -10.77 5.08 -11.92
CA LYS A 128 -11.62 4.00 -11.40
C LYS A 128 -11.86 2.90 -12.44
N LEU A 129 -12.18 3.27 -13.67
CA LEU A 129 -12.37 2.31 -14.76
C LEU A 129 -11.09 1.52 -15.02
N TRP A 130 -9.95 2.20 -15.12
CA TRP A 130 -8.65 1.55 -15.33
C TRP A 130 -8.34 0.55 -14.23
N LEU A 131 -8.52 0.90 -12.96
CA LEU A 131 -8.32 -0.01 -11.82
C LEU A 131 -9.19 -1.27 -11.93
N GLN A 132 -10.47 -1.10 -12.30
CA GLN A 132 -11.39 -2.21 -12.48
C GLN A 132 -10.97 -3.10 -13.67
N LEU A 133 -10.60 -2.50 -14.80
CA LEU A 133 -10.17 -3.22 -16.00
C LEU A 133 -8.85 -3.97 -15.74
N ASN A 134 -7.86 -3.31 -15.13
CA ASN A 134 -6.56 -3.91 -14.79
C ASN A 134 -6.70 -5.08 -13.80
N LYS A 135 -7.74 -5.06 -12.95
CA LYS A 135 -8.09 -6.16 -12.05
C LYS A 135 -8.85 -7.30 -12.76
N THR A 136 -9.72 -6.96 -13.71
CA THR A 136 -10.65 -7.92 -14.34
C THR A 136 -10.01 -8.63 -15.53
N MET A 137 -9.21 -7.92 -16.31
CA MET A 137 -8.47 -8.47 -17.44
C MET A 137 -7.30 -9.28 -16.86
N SER A 138 -7.30 -10.59 -17.10
CA SER A 138 -6.26 -11.53 -16.63
C SER A 138 -4.84 -11.03 -16.96
N ARG A 139 -3.82 -11.58 -16.28
CA ARG A 139 -2.39 -11.22 -16.43
C ARG A 139 -1.87 -11.13 -17.87
N ASP A 140 -2.52 -11.80 -18.81
CA ASP A 140 -2.08 -11.89 -20.20
C ASP A 140 -2.52 -10.68 -21.05
N VAL A 141 -3.42 -9.83 -20.53
CA VAL A 141 -3.90 -8.61 -21.21
C VAL A 141 -3.36 -7.38 -20.49
N VAL A 142 -2.55 -6.60 -21.20
CA VAL A 142 -1.96 -5.37 -20.65
C VAL A 142 -2.94 -4.20 -20.79
N VAL A 143 -3.27 -3.56 -19.67
CA VAL A 143 -4.05 -2.31 -19.65
C VAL A 143 -3.11 -1.16 -19.27
N SER A 144 -2.85 -0.25 -20.21
CA SER A 144 -1.92 0.86 -20.04
C SER A 144 -2.61 2.22 -20.27
N TRP A 145 -1.85 3.29 -20.08
CA TRP A 145 -2.26 4.66 -20.34
C TRP A 145 -1.53 5.20 -21.57
N ASP A 146 -2.23 6.03 -22.34
CA ASP A 146 -1.67 6.88 -23.39
C ASP A 146 -2.29 8.27 -23.26
N GLY A 147 -1.55 9.19 -22.63
CA GLY A 147 -2.08 10.46 -22.17
C GLY A 147 -3.21 10.27 -21.16
N ASP A 148 -4.37 10.88 -21.44
CA ASP A 148 -5.60 10.75 -20.65
C ASP A 148 -6.44 9.51 -21.03
N SER A 149 -6.01 8.72 -22.01
CA SER A 149 -6.77 7.61 -22.58
C SER A 149 -6.26 6.27 -22.08
N ILE A 150 -7.17 5.29 -21.91
CA ILE A 150 -6.81 3.93 -21.51
C ILE A 150 -6.59 3.09 -22.77
N ILE A 151 -5.49 2.34 -22.82
CA ILE A 151 -5.17 1.42 -23.90
C ILE A 151 -5.27 -0.02 -23.38
N VAL A 152 -6.10 -0.83 -24.05
CA VAL A 152 -6.27 -2.25 -23.75
C VAL A 152 -5.61 -3.06 -24.85
N ASP A 153 -4.65 -3.91 -24.47
CA ASP A 153 -3.94 -4.85 -25.34
C ASP A 153 -3.32 -4.21 -26.60
N ASN A 154 -2.92 -2.94 -26.50
CA ASN A 154 -2.43 -2.13 -27.62
C ASN A 154 -3.37 -2.10 -28.86
N SER A 155 -4.64 -2.48 -28.65
CA SER A 155 -5.61 -2.78 -29.71
C SER A 155 -6.90 -1.97 -29.55
N VAL A 156 -7.23 -1.51 -28.35
CA VAL A 156 -8.42 -0.70 -28.08
C VAL A 156 -8.02 0.53 -27.28
N ARG A 157 -8.47 1.71 -27.71
CA ARG A 157 -8.35 2.97 -26.97
C ARG A 157 -9.71 3.34 -26.38
N ILE A 158 -9.73 3.70 -25.11
CA ILE A 158 -10.90 4.25 -24.41
C ILE A 158 -10.56 5.70 -24.04
N ALA A 159 -11.12 6.65 -24.77
CA ALA A 159 -10.92 8.08 -24.51
C ALA A 159 -11.94 8.61 -23.50
N PRO A 160 -11.67 9.75 -22.83
CA PRO A 160 -12.70 10.48 -22.09
C PRO A 160 -13.96 10.72 -22.95
N PRO A 161 -15.18 10.69 -22.39
CA PRO A 161 -15.57 10.48 -20.98
C PRO A 161 -15.63 9.01 -20.52
N TYR A 162 -14.85 8.12 -21.15
CA TYR A 162 -14.68 6.71 -20.77
C TYR A 162 -15.96 5.88 -20.81
N LYS A 163 -16.82 6.13 -21.81
CA LYS A 163 -18.02 5.33 -22.09
C LYS A 163 -17.73 4.29 -23.18
N ALA A 164 -18.62 3.32 -23.32
CA ALA A 164 -18.52 2.27 -24.33
C ALA A 164 -18.46 2.84 -25.76
N ASP A 165 -19.14 3.95 -26.01
CA ASP A 165 -19.13 4.66 -27.29
C ASP A 165 -17.77 5.32 -27.59
N ASN A 166 -16.97 5.61 -26.56
CA ASN A 166 -15.63 6.18 -26.70
C ASN A 166 -14.53 5.12 -26.87
N CYS A 167 -14.91 3.84 -26.98
CA CYS A 167 -13.97 2.76 -27.29
C CYS A 167 -13.74 2.69 -28.80
N THR A 168 -12.47 2.76 -29.22
CA THR A 168 -12.05 2.72 -30.63
C THR A 168 -10.97 1.67 -30.84
N ALA A 169 -11.01 0.94 -31.95
CA ALA A 169 -9.95 0.00 -32.31
C ALA A 169 -8.72 0.75 -32.81
N LEU A 170 -7.55 0.39 -32.31
CA LEU A 170 -6.26 0.86 -32.81
C LEU A 170 -5.87 0.04 -34.04
N LYS A 171 -5.44 0.72 -35.11
CA LYS A 171 -5.06 0.12 -36.40
C LYS A 171 -3.70 -0.60 -36.39
N THR A 172 -3.04 -0.65 -35.24
CA THR A 172 -1.65 -1.12 -35.06
C THR A 172 -1.47 -2.62 -35.25
N ARG A 173 -2.55 -3.41 -35.35
CA ARG A 173 -2.50 -4.85 -35.66
C ARG A 173 -3.12 -5.12 -37.04
N ALA A 174 -2.46 -5.95 -37.85
CA ALA A 174 -2.85 -6.30 -39.22
C ALA A 174 -4.28 -6.87 -39.36
N ASN A 175 -4.90 -7.29 -38.26
CA ASN A 175 -6.32 -7.62 -38.17
C ASN A 175 -6.91 -6.86 -36.98
N SER A 176 -7.85 -5.94 -37.22
CA SER A 176 -8.64 -5.30 -36.16
C SER A 176 -9.36 -6.39 -35.37
N PRO A 177 -9.05 -6.61 -34.08
CA PRO A 177 -9.76 -7.59 -33.29
C PRO A 177 -11.08 -6.95 -32.83
N GLN A 178 -12.06 -6.90 -33.73
CA GLN A 178 -13.43 -6.44 -33.42
C GLN A 178 -13.98 -7.12 -32.16
N ASN A 179 -13.55 -8.35 -31.91
CA ASN A 179 -13.86 -9.10 -30.69
C ASN A 179 -13.30 -8.42 -29.42
N SER A 180 -12.06 -7.95 -29.42
CA SER A 180 -11.45 -7.23 -28.29
C SER A 180 -12.14 -5.89 -28.05
N LEU A 181 -12.53 -5.19 -29.12
CA LEU A 181 -13.32 -3.95 -29.02
C LEU A 181 -14.67 -4.23 -28.37
N ASN A 182 -15.42 -5.21 -28.87
CA ASN A 182 -16.72 -5.59 -28.33
C ASN A 182 -16.64 -6.06 -26.88
N TYR A 183 -15.62 -6.84 -26.54
CA TYR A 183 -15.39 -7.29 -25.16
C TYR A 183 -15.06 -6.12 -24.22
N THR A 184 -14.18 -5.20 -24.65
CA THR A 184 -13.84 -4.00 -23.89
C THR A 184 -15.07 -3.14 -23.65
N LYS A 185 -15.91 -2.92 -24.67
CA LYS A 185 -17.18 -2.18 -24.54
C LYS A 185 -18.09 -2.80 -23.47
N LYS A 186 -18.29 -4.12 -23.50
CA LYS A 186 -19.10 -4.83 -22.50
C LYS A 186 -18.58 -4.63 -21.07
N LEU A 187 -17.27 -4.64 -20.88
CA LEU A 187 -16.68 -4.41 -19.56
C LEU A 187 -16.86 -2.96 -19.09
N VAL A 188 -16.73 -1.99 -19.99
CA VAL A 188 -17.00 -0.58 -19.70
C VAL A 188 -18.48 -0.37 -19.35
N GLU A 189 -19.41 -0.95 -20.11
CA GLU A 189 -20.85 -0.92 -19.81
C GLU A 189 -21.16 -1.52 -18.45
N LYS A 190 -20.61 -2.71 -18.17
CA LYS A 190 -20.75 -3.37 -16.88
C LYS A 190 -20.27 -2.48 -15.74
N PHE A 191 -19.07 -1.89 -15.85
CA PHE A 191 -18.52 -0.99 -14.84
C PHE A 191 -19.48 0.16 -14.49
N TRP A 192 -20.07 0.80 -15.51
CA TRP A 192 -21.01 1.91 -15.29
C TRP A 192 -22.35 1.45 -14.71
N ASN A 193 -22.83 0.26 -15.08
CA ASN A 193 -24.03 -0.33 -14.48
C ASN A 193 -23.79 -0.69 -13.01
N ASP A 194 -22.64 -1.30 -12.70
CA ASP A 194 -22.26 -1.66 -11.32
C ASP A 194 -22.13 -0.39 -10.45
N GLN A 195 -21.56 0.70 -10.97
CA GLN A 195 -21.52 1.99 -10.25
C GLN A 195 -22.90 2.60 -10.01
N LYS A 196 -23.83 2.49 -10.97
CA LYS A 196 -25.22 2.93 -10.76
C LYS A 196 -25.92 2.12 -9.67
N LEU A 197 -25.75 0.81 -9.68
CA LEU A 197 -26.33 -0.10 -8.68
C LEU A 197 -25.77 0.21 -7.28
N ALA A 198 -24.46 0.40 -7.16
CA ALA A 198 -23.81 0.77 -5.90
C ALA A 198 -24.28 2.13 -5.37
N ALA A 199 -24.58 3.10 -6.24
CA ALA A 199 -25.13 4.40 -5.85
C ALA A 199 -26.60 4.33 -5.39
N THR A 200 -27.37 3.34 -5.87
CA THR A 200 -28.78 3.14 -5.48
C THR A 200 -28.99 2.18 -4.30
N ALA A 201 -27.93 1.51 -3.83
CA ALA A 201 -28.02 0.64 -2.67
C ALA A 201 -28.36 1.48 -1.42
N PRO A 202 -29.35 1.07 -0.61
CA PRO A 202 -29.66 1.77 0.63
C PRO A 202 -28.40 1.74 1.50
N VAL A 203 -27.93 2.94 1.87
CA VAL A 203 -26.91 3.10 2.91
C VAL A 203 -27.47 2.39 4.14
N ALA A 204 -26.93 1.22 4.45
CA ALA A 204 -27.20 0.57 5.71
C ALA A 204 -26.87 1.61 6.79
N LYS A 205 -27.89 2.01 7.56
CA LYS A 205 -27.69 2.84 8.75
C LYS A 205 -26.53 2.21 9.54
N PRO A 206 -25.53 2.98 9.97
CA PRO A 206 -24.56 2.46 10.91
C PRO A 206 -25.34 1.96 12.12
N THR A 207 -25.32 0.64 12.34
CA THR A 207 -25.76 0.06 13.60
C THR A 207 -24.89 0.70 14.67
N ALA A 208 -25.53 1.29 15.68
CA ALA A 208 -24.89 2.05 16.73
C ALA A 208 -23.90 1.19 17.53
N ALA A 209 -22.65 1.18 17.09
CA ALA A 209 -21.48 0.86 17.90
C ALA A 209 -20.28 1.58 17.27
N SER A 210 -20.25 2.91 17.43
CA SER A 210 -19.06 3.76 17.53
C SER A 210 -19.43 5.19 17.11
N VAL A 211 -19.83 5.99 18.09
CA VAL A 211 -19.72 7.45 18.01
C VAL A 211 -19.24 7.91 19.39
N VAL A 212 -17.95 8.27 19.49
CA VAL A 212 -17.55 9.33 20.41
C VAL A 212 -16.78 10.34 19.57
N ALA A 213 -17.46 11.45 19.34
CA ALA A 213 -16.96 12.67 18.73
C ALA A 213 -16.07 13.45 19.71
N GLY A 214 -15.14 14.25 19.18
CA GLY A 214 -14.52 15.33 19.93
C GLY A 214 -13.09 15.69 19.52
N GLY A 215 -12.88 16.15 18.29
CA GLY A 215 -11.64 16.85 17.91
C GLY A 215 -11.87 18.37 18.02
N PRO A 216 -11.02 19.15 18.73
CA PRO A 216 -11.09 20.60 18.67
C PRO A 216 -10.57 21.11 17.33
N GLN A 217 -11.30 22.09 16.79
CA GLN A 217 -10.98 22.94 15.66
C GLN A 217 -9.62 23.65 15.87
N PRO A 218 -8.77 23.82 14.84
CA PRO A 218 -7.53 24.57 14.97
C PRO A 218 -7.83 26.07 15.11
N SER A 219 -7.43 26.65 16.24
CA SER A 219 -7.38 28.09 16.43
C SER A 219 -6.14 28.67 15.75
N THR A 220 -6.34 29.75 14.99
CA THR A 220 -5.31 30.58 14.38
C THR A 220 -4.44 31.26 15.45
N PRO A 221 -3.10 31.27 15.33
CA PRO A 221 -2.25 32.06 16.21
C PRO A 221 -2.31 33.55 15.81
N PRO A 222 -2.24 34.48 16.78
CA PRO A 222 -2.22 35.91 16.50
C PRO A 222 -0.88 36.34 15.89
N ALA A 223 -0.97 37.33 15.01
CA ALA A 223 0.13 37.92 14.26
C ALA A 223 1.23 38.48 15.18
N ALA A 224 2.44 37.93 15.06
CA ALA A 224 3.66 38.59 15.49
C ALA A 224 4.15 39.51 14.37
N ALA A 225 4.23 40.81 14.65
CA ALA A 225 4.84 41.80 13.79
C ALA A 225 6.34 41.51 13.57
N PRO A 226 6.85 41.56 12.33
CA PRO A 226 8.26 41.76 12.10
C PRO A 226 8.57 43.24 11.90
N VAL A 227 9.50 43.68 12.74
CA VAL A 227 10.28 44.91 12.70
C VAL A 227 10.88 45.20 11.33
N THR A 228 10.98 46.50 11.07
CA THR A 228 11.51 47.19 9.89
C THR A 228 12.93 46.82 9.47
N ALA A 229 13.14 47.04 8.17
CA ALA A 229 14.33 46.79 7.37
C ALA A 229 15.64 47.43 7.87
N ALA A 230 16.75 46.73 7.62
CA ALA A 230 18.03 47.34 7.30
C ALA A 230 18.72 46.50 6.21
N SER A 231 18.91 47.13 5.06
CA SER A 231 19.66 46.63 3.91
C SER A 231 21.15 46.53 4.24
N ILE A 232 21.79 45.42 3.86
CA ILE A 232 23.25 45.39 3.63
C ILE A 232 23.52 44.73 2.29
N VAL A 233 24.47 45.36 1.60
CA VAL A 233 24.82 45.34 0.19
C VAL A 233 25.85 44.26 -0.14
N ALA A 234 25.72 43.73 -1.35
CA ALA A 234 26.71 43.18 -2.29
C ALA A 234 27.87 42.26 -1.84
N GLY A 235 28.04 41.21 -2.66
CA GLY A 235 29.23 40.35 -2.77
C GLY A 235 28.76 38.93 -3.13
N GLY A 236 28.61 38.52 -4.38
CA GLY A 236 29.60 38.63 -5.45
C GLY A 236 30.63 37.51 -5.31
N ASN A 237 30.30 36.28 -5.72
CA ASN A 237 31.33 35.42 -6.28
C ASN A 237 30.80 34.40 -7.29
N LYS A 238 31.49 34.40 -8.43
CA LYS A 238 31.32 33.49 -9.56
C LYS A 238 31.98 32.16 -9.20
N ASN A 239 31.44 31.05 -9.69
CA ASN A 239 32.27 30.06 -10.39
C ASN A 239 31.42 29.07 -11.18
N SER A 240 31.68 29.11 -12.48
CA SER A 240 31.23 28.22 -13.53
C SER A 240 32.42 27.35 -13.96
N ALA A 241 32.22 26.03 -14.05
CA ALA A 241 32.96 25.13 -14.95
C ALA A 241 32.14 23.81 -14.99
N THR A 242 31.31 23.55 -16.01
CA THR A 242 31.63 22.94 -17.32
C THR A 242 32.54 21.71 -17.22
N ASN A 243 31.99 20.53 -17.54
CA ASN A 243 32.72 19.59 -18.39
C ASN A 243 31.78 18.66 -19.17
N SER A 244 32.12 18.52 -20.44
CA SER A 244 31.44 17.86 -21.55
C SER A 244 32.09 16.51 -21.89
N VAL A 245 31.25 15.48 -22.05
CA VAL A 245 31.20 14.39 -23.07
C VAL A 245 32.50 13.88 -23.75
N GLN A 246 32.83 12.59 -23.45
CA GLN A 246 33.25 11.40 -24.28
C GLN A 246 34.39 11.49 -25.35
N PRO A 247 34.88 10.38 -26.00
CA PRO A 247 34.50 8.93 -26.05
C PRO A 247 35.70 7.92 -26.00
N THR A 248 35.46 6.67 -26.45
CA THR A 248 36.36 5.52 -26.84
C THR A 248 36.61 4.46 -25.74
N ASP A 249 36.54 3.13 -25.93
CA ASP A 249 36.60 2.23 -27.09
C ASP A 249 35.93 0.87 -26.79
N LYS A 250 35.45 0.19 -27.85
CA LYS A 250 34.98 -1.20 -27.90
C LYS A 250 36.03 -2.01 -28.68
N PRO A 251 36.35 -3.28 -28.34
CA PRO A 251 36.01 -4.42 -29.23
C PRO A 251 35.91 -5.78 -28.47
N PRO A 252 35.82 -6.95 -29.14
CA PRO A 252 34.75 -7.38 -30.05
C PRO A 252 34.10 -8.72 -29.63
N PHE A 253 32.98 -9.02 -30.29
CA PHE A 253 32.36 -10.34 -30.36
C PHE A 253 33.31 -11.35 -31.03
N ASN A 254 33.38 -12.58 -30.53
CA ASN A 254 33.79 -13.75 -31.31
C ASN A 254 32.68 -14.79 -31.33
N ASN A 255 32.43 -15.33 -32.51
CA ASN A 255 31.38 -16.28 -32.85
C ASN A 255 32.10 -17.54 -33.34
N THR A 256 31.92 -18.68 -32.67
CA THR A 256 32.38 -19.96 -33.23
C THR A 256 31.33 -21.04 -33.00
N LYS A 257 30.99 -21.66 -34.12
CA LYS A 257 30.21 -22.90 -34.27
C LYS A 257 30.77 -24.04 -33.41
N GLY A 258 29.86 -24.90 -32.97
CA GLY A 258 30.10 -26.22 -32.39
C GLY A 258 28.76 -26.83 -32.02
#